data_AF-A0AAU5UTG8-F1
#
_entry.id   AF-A0AAU5UTG8-F1
#
_cell.length_a   1.000
_cell.length_b   1.000
_cell.length_c   1.000
_cell.angle_alpha   90.00
_cell.angle_beta   90.00
_cell.angle_gamma   90.00
#
_symmetry.space_group_name_H-M   'P 1'
#
loop_
_entity.id
_entity.type
_entity.pdbx_description
1 polymer ?
#
loop_
_entity_poly.entity_id
_entity_poly.type
_entity_poly.pdbx_seq_one_letter_code
_entity_poly.pdbx_strand_id
1 'polypeptide(L)'
;MDVSSTTDSGQQALIERAEHVLSQDDRVLGVWLVGSFGRGTNDQFSDVDLWVVVAADDADSFCDDWPKLSDEISPTVFRRALGPRVFNHITPDWLRFDVSVGTPDAIGSRTRSTAKPLYDPHGLSADLAAPRPPKQPDPARVESITVEFLRVLGLLPVAIGREEFAVGVSGVGLLRQMLIDLMLEDVAVEDRGGVLHLDSLLSADRQEILASLPPLQATRESVINANVACATAFLPLARTLHARCALSWPEPLETAARHHLSTTLSIDLPT
;
A
#
# COMPACT_ATOMS: atom_id res chain seq x y z
N MET A 1 -1.02 19.87 -22.64
CA MET A 1 -2.23 19.06 -22.90
C MET A 1 -2.94 18.98 -21.58
N ASP A 2 -4.16 19.50 -21.54
CA ASP A 2 -4.95 19.71 -20.35
C ASP A 2 -5.56 18.36 -19.93
N VAL A 3 -5.03 17.76 -18.87
CA VAL A 3 -5.55 16.52 -18.28
C VAL A 3 -6.46 16.93 -17.13
N SER A 4 -7.64 17.41 -17.49
CA SER A 4 -8.69 17.75 -16.53
C SER A 4 -9.99 17.05 -16.94
N SER A 5 -10.54 16.31 -15.98
CA SER A 5 -11.91 15.79 -15.89
C SER A 5 -12.38 14.71 -16.89
N THR A 6 -11.74 13.54 -16.87
CA THR A 6 -12.41 12.29 -17.25
C THR A 6 -12.23 11.29 -16.11
N THR A 7 -13.06 11.41 -15.07
CA THR A 7 -13.42 10.22 -14.30
C THR A 7 -14.00 9.24 -15.31
N ASP A 8 -13.24 8.20 -15.62
CA ASP A 8 -13.44 7.37 -16.80
C ASP A 8 -14.83 6.72 -16.75
N SER A 9 -15.55 6.78 -17.87
CA SER A 9 -16.97 6.43 -17.97
C SER A 9 -17.30 5.03 -17.40
N GLY A 10 -16.33 4.11 -17.42
CA GLY A 10 -16.46 2.76 -16.87
C GLY A 10 -16.53 2.71 -15.34
N GLN A 11 -15.65 3.43 -14.63
CA GLN A 11 -15.65 3.46 -13.15
C GLN A 11 -16.92 4.14 -12.64
N GLN A 12 -17.30 5.27 -13.24
CA GLN A 12 -18.51 6.00 -12.85
C GLN A 12 -19.76 5.15 -13.10
N ALA A 13 -19.87 4.49 -14.25
CA ALA A 13 -20.99 3.60 -14.53
C ALA A 13 -21.02 2.38 -13.58
N LEU A 14 -19.87 1.89 -13.12
CA LEU A 14 -19.79 0.83 -12.12
C LEU A 14 -20.30 1.31 -10.75
N ILE A 15 -19.91 2.52 -10.34
CA ILE A 15 -20.38 3.15 -9.10
C ILE A 15 -21.91 3.33 -9.14
N GLU A 16 -22.45 3.83 -10.24
CA GLU A 16 -23.90 4.03 -10.41
C GLU A 16 -24.67 2.71 -10.36
N ARG A 17 -24.15 1.64 -10.99
CA ARG A 17 -24.75 0.30 -10.87
C ARG A 17 -24.67 -0.26 -9.46
N ALA A 18 -23.54 -0.05 -8.78
CA ALA A 18 -23.36 -0.47 -7.39
C ALA A 18 -24.35 0.23 -6.45
N GLU A 19 -24.51 1.55 -6.58
CA GLU A 19 -25.51 2.32 -5.84
C GLU A 19 -26.93 1.79 -6.13
N HIS A 20 -27.26 1.58 -7.41
CA HIS A 20 -28.57 1.08 -7.80
C HIS A 20 -28.85 -0.29 -7.17
N VAL A 21 -27.98 -1.28 -7.35
CA VAL A 21 -28.20 -2.66 -6.84
C VAL A 21 -28.25 -2.66 -5.30
N LEU A 22 -27.28 -2.00 -4.64
CA LEU A 22 -27.18 -2.04 -3.18
C LEU A 22 -28.31 -1.28 -2.49
N SER A 23 -28.82 -0.21 -3.10
CA SER A 23 -29.96 0.54 -2.53
C SER A 23 -31.30 -0.21 -2.58
N GLN A 24 -31.38 -1.32 -3.32
CA GLN A 24 -32.58 -2.17 -3.37
C GLN A 24 -32.53 -3.35 -2.38
N ASP A 25 -31.42 -3.55 -1.68
CA ASP A 25 -31.29 -4.60 -0.66
C ASP A 25 -31.64 -4.03 0.72
N ASP A 26 -32.77 -4.46 1.29
CA ASP A 26 -33.29 -3.98 2.58
C ASP A 26 -32.33 -4.19 3.75
N ARG A 27 -31.32 -5.07 3.62
CA ARG A 27 -30.29 -5.29 4.64
C ARG A 27 -29.26 -4.15 4.68
N VAL A 28 -29.14 -3.39 3.59
CA VAL A 28 -28.14 -2.32 3.42
C VAL A 28 -28.62 -1.05 4.12
N LEU A 29 -27.85 -0.65 5.14
CA LEU A 29 -28.10 0.57 5.91
C LEU A 29 -27.35 1.78 5.35
N GLY A 30 -26.26 1.55 4.63
CA GLY A 30 -25.50 2.59 3.95
C GLY A 30 -24.35 2.04 3.11
N VAL A 31 -23.92 2.83 2.14
CA VAL A 31 -22.82 2.55 1.23
C VAL A 31 -21.95 3.79 1.11
N TRP A 32 -20.64 3.62 1.25
CA TRP A 32 -19.65 4.68 1.03
C TRP A 32 -18.63 4.23 0.00
N LEU A 33 -18.21 5.18 -0.83
CA LEU A 33 -16.95 5.08 -1.54
C LEU A 33 -15.81 5.29 -0.54
N VAL A 34 -14.86 4.37 -0.52
CA VAL A 34 -13.63 4.47 0.29
C VAL A 34 -12.43 4.46 -0.65
N GLY A 35 -11.22 4.27 -0.12
CA GLY A 35 -10.01 4.28 -0.96
C GLY A 35 -9.81 5.63 -1.66
N SER A 36 -9.37 5.61 -2.92
CA SER A 36 -9.07 6.84 -3.65
C SER A 36 -10.33 7.68 -3.93
N PHE A 37 -11.46 7.03 -4.24
CA PHE A 37 -12.75 7.70 -4.44
C PHE A 37 -13.28 8.31 -3.14
N GLY A 38 -13.10 7.63 -2.00
CA GLY A 38 -13.46 8.16 -0.68
C GLY A 38 -12.64 9.39 -0.26
N ARG A 39 -11.36 9.43 -0.64
CA ARG A 39 -10.45 10.56 -0.37
C ARG A 39 -10.50 11.67 -1.42
N GLY A 40 -11.14 11.44 -2.56
CA GLY A 40 -11.12 12.36 -3.71
C GLY A 40 -9.76 12.45 -4.40
N THR A 41 -8.95 11.39 -4.33
CA THR A 41 -7.63 11.26 -4.98
C THR A 41 -7.64 10.22 -6.09
N ASN A 42 -8.81 9.86 -6.61
CA ASN A 42 -8.97 8.86 -7.67
C ASN A 42 -8.53 9.40 -9.03
N ASP A 43 -8.13 8.47 -9.89
CA ASP A 43 -7.76 8.66 -11.28
C ASP A 43 -8.30 7.51 -12.15
N GLN A 44 -7.97 7.51 -13.44
CA GLN A 44 -8.40 6.47 -14.39
C GLN A 44 -7.82 5.07 -14.08
N PHE A 45 -6.81 4.95 -13.21
CA PHE A 45 -6.18 3.67 -12.85
C PHE A 45 -6.67 3.12 -11.51
N SER A 46 -7.44 3.93 -10.78
CA SER A 46 -8.01 3.59 -9.49
C SER A 46 -9.00 2.42 -9.57
N ASP A 47 -9.02 1.60 -8.54
CA ASP A 47 -10.13 0.72 -8.21
C ASP A 47 -11.31 1.51 -7.61
N VAL A 48 -12.47 0.88 -7.59
CA VAL A 48 -13.65 1.35 -6.84
C VAL A 48 -13.75 0.56 -5.55
N ASP A 49 -13.44 1.18 -4.42
CA ASP A 49 -13.64 0.56 -3.11
C ASP A 49 -15.00 0.95 -2.52
N LEU A 50 -15.83 -0.04 -2.21
CA LEU A 50 -17.11 0.13 -1.53
C LEU A 50 -16.99 -0.37 -0.08
N TRP A 51 -17.57 0.40 0.82
CA TRP A 51 -17.87 -0.05 2.16
C TRP A 51 -19.37 -0.05 2.36
N VAL A 52 -19.92 -1.25 2.55
CA VAL A 52 -21.35 -1.49 2.72
C VAL A 52 -21.59 -1.78 4.19
N VAL A 53 -22.44 -0.99 4.84
CA VAL A 53 -22.88 -1.26 6.21
C VAL A 53 -24.25 -1.91 6.15
N VAL A 54 -24.37 -3.08 6.76
CA VAL A 54 -25.62 -3.85 6.88
C VAL A 54 -26.00 -4.04 8.34
N ALA A 55 -27.24 -4.44 8.62
CA ALA A 55 -27.62 -4.80 9.98
C ALA A 55 -26.75 -5.97 10.52
N ALA A 56 -26.50 -5.99 11.83
CA ALA A 56 -25.58 -6.96 12.43
C ALA A 56 -26.02 -8.41 12.20
N ASP A 57 -27.31 -8.67 12.31
CA ASP A 57 -27.90 -10.00 12.13
C ASP A 57 -27.95 -10.43 10.65
N ASP A 58 -27.81 -9.49 9.72
CA ASP A 58 -27.84 -9.70 8.27
C ASP A 58 -26.44 -9.83 7.65
N ALA A 59 -25.38 -9.59 8.41
CA ALA A 59 -24.03 -9.51 7.87
C ALA A 59 -23.57 -10.81 7.19
N ASP A 60 -23.85 -11.96 7.81
CA ASP A 60 -23.44 -13.26 7.28
C ASP A 60 -24.29 -13.63 6.05
N SER A 61 -25.60 -13.41 6.10
CA SER A 61 -26.50 -13.69 4.97
C SER A 61 -26.19 -12.78 3.76
N PHE A 62 -25.84 -11.51 4.00
CA PHE A 62 -25.41 -10.60 2.96
C PHE A 62 -24.11 -11.06 2.30
N CYS A 63 -23.14 -11.53 3.09
CA CYS A 63 -21.87 -12.05 2.57
C CYS A 63 -22.05 -13.36 1.79
N ASP A 64 -22.97 -14.23 2.20
CA ASP A 64 -23.32 -15.46 1.48
C ASP A 64 -23.95 -15.15 0.11
N ASP A 65 -24.81 -14.12 0.04
CA ASP A 65 -25.45 -13.67 -1.19
C ASP A 65 -24.54 -12.78 -2.06
N TRP A 66 -23.43 -12.29 -1.50
CA TRP A 66 -22.54 -11.34 -2.16
C TRP A 66 -22.13 -11.76 -3.58
N PRO A 67 -21.76 -13.03 -3.86
CA PRO A 67 -21.44 -13.47 -5.21
C PRO A 67 -22.53 -13.14 -6.24
N LYS A 68 -23.80 -13.33 -5.88
CA LYS A 68 -24.94 -13.02 -6.74
C LYS A 68 -25.10 -11.51 -6.89
N LEU A 69 -25.10 -10.77 -5.78
CA LEU A 69 -25.23 -9.31 -5.79
C LEU A 69 -24.16 -8.63 -6.63
N SER A 70 -22.90 -9.06 -6.51
CA SER A 70 -21.82 -8.45 -7.29
C SER A 70 -21.89 -8.78 -8.77
N ASP A 71 -22.47 -9.92 -9.17
CA ASP A 71 -22.74 -10.23 -10.59
C ASP A 71 -23.88 -9.36 -11.16
N GLU A 72 -24.81 -8.89 -10.32
CA GLU A 72 -25.84 -7.91 -10.71
C GLU A 72 -25.25 -6.50 -10.91
N ILE A 73 -24.22 -6.13 -10.14
CA ILE A 73 -23.48 -4.85 -10.32
C ILE A 73 -22.70 -4.87 -11.63
N SER A 74 -21.95 -5.94 -11.87
CA SER A 74 -21.19 -6.14 -13.10
C SER A 74 -20.77 -7.60 -13.25
N PRO A 75 -20.80 -8.17 -14.47
CA PRO A 75 -20.18 -9.47 -14.72
C PRO A 75 -18.75 -9.48 -14.18
N THR A 76 -18.42 -10.50 -13.39
CA THR A 76 -17.11 -10.62 -12.75
C THR A 76 -16.33 -11.79 -13.33
N VAL A 77 -15.11 -11.56 -13.80
CA VAL A 77 -14.19 -12.62 -14.29
C VAL A 77 -13.26 -13.14 -13.21
N PHE A 78 -13.09 -12.37 -12.13
CA PHE A 78 -12.34 -12.78 -10.94
C PHE A 78 -13.05 -12.27 -9.70
N ARG A 79 -13.38 -13.17 -8.77
CA ARG A 79 -13.90 -12.85 -7.43
C ARG A 79 -13.08 -13.60 -6.39
N ARG A 80 -12.62 -12.91 -5.36
CA ARG A 80 -11.89 -13.54 -4.25
C ARG A 80 -12.28 -12.94 -2.92
N ALA A 81 -12.68 -13.80 -1.98
CA ALA A 81 -12.85 -13.41 -0.58
C ALA A 81 -11.48 -13.27 0.12
N LEU A 82 -11.27 -12.17 0.82
CA LEU A 82 -10.11 -11.87 1.67
C LEU A 82 -10.55 -11.87 3.15
N GLY A 83 -10.93 -13.05 3.64
CA GLY A 83 -11.62 -13.19 4.92
C GLY A 83 -13.14 -13.17 4.76
N PRO A 84 -13.91 -13.07 5.86
CA PRO A 84 -15.36 -13.29 5.83
C PRO A 84 -16.17 -12.13 5.23
N ARG A 85 -15.60 -10.92 5.17
CA ARG A 85 -16.34 -9.68 4.86
C ARG A 85 -15.64 -8.76 3.86
N VAL A 86 -14.65 -9.26 3.13
CA VAL A 86 -13.91 -8.48 2.14
C VAL A 86 -13.82 -9.28 0.86
N PHE A 87 -14.11 -8.64 -0.27
CA PHE A 87 -14.20 -9.29 -1.57
C PHE A 87 -13.55 -8.42 -2.64
N ASN A 88 -12.66 -9.02 -3.42
CA ASN A 88 -11.99 -8.36 -4.54
C ASN A 88 -12.58 -8.85 -5.87
N HIS A 89 -12.78 -7.91 -6.80
CA HIS A 89 -13.39 -8.21 -8.09
C HIS A 89 -12.61 -7.62 -9.25
N ILE A 90 -12.64 -8.32 -10.38
CA ILE A 90 -12.20 -7.81 -11.69
C ILE A 90 -13.30 -8.09 -12.70
N THR A 91 -13.72 -7.07 -13.44
CA THR A 91 -14.69 -7.17 -14.53
C THR A 91 -14.01 -7.59 -15.85
N PRO A 92 -14.77 -7.99 -16.90
CA PRO A 92 -14.20 -8.25 -18.23
C PRO A 92 -13.37 -7.10 -18.81
N ASP A 93 -13.73 -5.85 -18.48
CA ASP A 93 -13.02 -4.65 -18.92
C ASP A 93 -11.84 -4.29 -18.01
N TRP A 94 -11.45 -5.20 -17.12
CA TRP A 94 -10.37 -5.03 -16.15
C TRP A 94 -10.59 -3.91 -15.12
N LEU A 95 -11.84 -3.45 -14.96
CA LEU A 95 -12.20 -2.59 -13.85
C LEU A 95 -12.09 -3.41 -12.57
N ARG A 96 -11.44 -2.82 -11.56
CA ARG A 96 -11.25 -3.42 -10.25
C ARG A 96 -12.21 -2.77 -9.28
N PHE A 97 -12.94 -3.57 -8.51
CA PHE A 97 -13.75 -3.06 -7.42
C PHE A 97 -13.71 -4.01 -6.23
N ASP A 98 -13.52 -3.43 -5.04
CA ASP A 98 -13.39 -4.16 -3.80
C ASP A 98 -14.55 -3.78 -2.88
N VAL A 99 -15.09 -4.75 -2.15
CA VAL A 99 -16.19 -4.52 -1.21
C VAL A 99 -15.79 -5.00 0.16
N SER A 100 -15.97 -4.12 1.14
CA SER A 100 -15.87 -4.45 2.56
C SER A 100 -17.26 -4.32 3.21
N VAL A 101 -17.65 -5.33 3.99
CA VAL A 101 -18.94 -5.37 4.68
C VAL A 101 -18.72 -5.05 6.16
N GLY A 102 -19.35 -3.98 6.62
CA GLY A 102 -19.37 -3.57 8.02
C GLY A 102 -20.76 -3.68 8.64
N THR A 103 -20.79 -3.47 9.94
CA THR A 103 -22.01 -3.36 10.75
C THR A 103 -21.98 -2.00 11.47
N PRO A 104 -23.09 -1.53 12.08
CA PRO A 104 -23.16 -0.17 12.63
C PRO A 104 -22.07 0.16 13.67
N ASP A 105 -21.59 -0.84 14.41
CA ASP A 105 -20.47 -0.72 15.35
C ASP A 105 -19.15 -0.32 14.69
N ALA A 106 -18.96 -0.65 13.41
CA ALA A 106 -17.79 -0.27 12.63
C ALA A 106 -17.80 1.20 12.18
N ILE A 107 -18.91 1.94 12.33
CA ILE A 107 -19.05 3.29 11.76
C ILE A 107 -18.01 4.27 12.31
N GLY A 108 -17.86 4.30 13.64
CA GLY A 108 -16.89 5.16 14.32
C GLY A 108 -15.42 4.79 14.03
N SER A 109 -15.15 3.66 13.36
CA SER A 109 -13.81 3.25 12.97
C SER A 109 -13.31 3.93 11.68
N ARG A 110 -14.22 4.52 10.88
CA ARG A 110 -13.88 5.29 9.68
C ARG A 110 -14.02 6.79 9.92
N THR A 111 -13.30 7.57 9.13
CA THR A 111 -13.25 9.02 9.26
C THR A 111 -13.92 9.70 8.07
N ARG A 112 -14.50 10.89 8.30
CA ARG A 112 -15.17 11.67 7.25
C ARG A 112 -14.26 12.09 6.10
N SER A 113 -12.94 12.04 6.28
CA SER A 113 -11.93 12.32 5.25
C SER A 113 -11.61 11.11 4.36
N THR A 114 -12.07 9.90 4.73
CA THR A 114 -11.71 8.65 4.03
C THR A 114 -12.92 7.90 3.48
N ALA A 115 -14.13 8.39 3.72
CA ALA A 115 -15.38 7.80 3.27
C ALA A 115 -16.30 8.87 2.70
N LYS A 116 -16.72 8.70 1.44
CA LYS A 116 -17.68 9.56 0.75
C LYS A 116 -19.01 8.80 0.62
N PRO A 117 -20.14 9.32 1.12
CA PRO A 117 -21.42 8.62 1.03
C PRO A 117 -21.82 8.43 -0.44
N LEU A 118 -22.26 7.22 -0.75
CA LEU A 118 -22.88 6.83 -2.02
C LEU A 118 -24.39 6.61 -1.81
N TYR A 119 -24.76 5.93 -0.73
CA TYR A 119 -26.15 5.71 -0.31
C TYR A 119 -26.22 5.79 1.22
N ASP A 120 -27.04 6.67 1.79
CA ASP A 120 -27.12 6.84 3.26
C ASP A 120 -28.54 7.27 3.70
N PRO A 121 -29.55 6.38 3.60
CA PRO A 121 -30.94 6.70 3.90
C PRO A 121 -31.18 6.98 5.40
N HIS A 122 -30.27 6.52 6.26
CA HIS A 122 -30.39 6.63 7.72
C HIS A 122 -29.51 7.74 8.33
N GLY A 123 -28.74 8.47 7.51
CA GLY A 123 -27.88 9.55 7.98
C GLY A 123 -26.69 9.10 8.83
N LEU A 124 -26.23 7.85 8.62
CA LEU A 124 -25.13 7.22 9.36
C LEU A 124 -23.79 7.93 9.16
N SER A 125 -23.65 8.72 8.08
CA SER A 125 -22.46 9.56 7.86
C SER A 125 -22.23 10.58 8.98
N ALA A 126 -23.26 10.93 9.76
CA ALA A 126 -23.14 11.81 10.92
C ALA A 126 -22.29 11.19 12.04
N ASP A 127 -22.24 9.86 12.12
CA ASP A 127 -21.53 9.10 13.16
C ASP A 127 -20.10 8.71 12.76
N LEU A 128 -19.67 9.04 11.54
CA LEU A 128 -18.29 8.90 11.11
C LEU A 128 -17.36 9.76 11.98
N ALA A 129 -16.21 9.20 12.34
CA ALA A 129 -15.24 9.92 13.16
C ALA A 129 -14.71 11.18 12.45
N ALA A 130 -14.25 12.14 13.25
CA ALA A 130 -13.47 13.26 12.73
C ALA A 130 -12.17 12.76 12.07
N PRO A 131 -11.61 13.51 11.11
CA PRO A 131 -10.30 13.21 10.55
C PRO A 131 -9.25 13.00 11.65
N ARG A 132 -8.45 11.96 11.50
CA ARG A 132 -7.38 11.63 12.44
C ARG A 132 -6.12 12.46 12.17
N PRO A 133 -5.26 12.65 13.18
CA PRO A 133 -3.95 13.23 12.96
C PRO A 133 -3.13 12.37 11.97
N PRO A 134 -2.18 12.98 11.25
CA PRO A 134 -1.27 12.24 10.38
C PRO A 134 -0.55 11.10 11.11
N LYS A 135 -0.43 9.95 10.44
CA LYS A 135 0.33 8.81 10.94
C LYS A 135 1.76 9.23 11.23
N GLN A 136 2.23 8.87 12.41
CA GLN A 136 3.65 8.92 12.75
C GLN A 136 4.31 7.62 12.30
N PRO A 137 5.64 7.61 12.07
CA PRO A 137 6.36 6.37 11.79
C PRO A 137 6.11 5.35 12.90
N ASP A 138 5.86 4.09 12.53
CA ASP A 138 5.73 3.00 13.50
C ASP A 138 7.13 2.54 13.97
N PRO A 139 7.50 2.70 15.26
CA PRO A 139 8.82 2.34 15.75
C PRO A 139 9.17 0.86 15.52
N ALA A 140 8.21 -0.05 15.71
CA ALA A 140 8.47 -1.49 15.55
C ALA A 140 8.73 -1.83 14.07
N ARG A 141 8.02 -1.16 13.16
CA ARG A 141 8.21 -1.33 11.72
C ARG A 141 9.54 -0.73 11.25
N VAL A 142 9.89 0.47 11.71
CA VAL A 142 11.19 1.11 11.41
C VAL A 142 12.35 0.23 11.86
N GLU A 143 12.31 -0.29 13.08
CA GLU A 143 13.32 -1.20 13.60
C GLU A 143 13.41 -2.49 12.75
N SER A 144 12.26 -3.12 12.49
CA SER A 144 12.20 -4.37 11.72
C SER A 144 12.77 -4.21 10.30
N ILE A 145 12.39 -3.14 9.59
CA ILE A 145 12.88 -2.88 8.23
C ILE A 145 14.40 -2.62 8.27
N THR A 146 14.88 -1.85 9.25
CA THR A 146 16.31 -1.53 9.37
C THR A 146 17.16 -2.76 9.62
N VAL A 147 16.76 -3.62 10.55
CA VAL A 147 17.48 -4.87 10.86
C VAL A 147 17.49 -5.80 9.65
N GLU A 148 16.34 -5.97 8.98
CA GLU A 148 16.24 -6.84 7.82
C GLU A 148 17.05 -6.31 6.63
N PHE A 149 17.05 -4.99 6.41
CA PHE A 149 17.86 -4.35 5.37
C PHE A 149 19.35 -4.64 5.57
N LEU A 150 19.87 -4.43 6.77
CA LEU A 150 21.28 -4.71 7.09
C LEU A 150 21.63 -6.19 6.92
N ARG A 151 20.72 -7.09 7.33
CA ARG A 151 20.88 -8.54 7.17
C ARG A 151 20.96 -8.94 5.70
N VAL A 152 20.03 -8.46 4.86
CA VAL A 152 19.98 -8.76 3.43
C VAL A 152 21.19 -8.17 2.71
N LEU A 153 21.58 -6.93 3.03
CA LEU A 153 22.77 -6.30 2.47
C LEU A 153 24.04 -7.11 2.78
N GLY A 154 24.15 -7.66 3.99
CA GLY A 154 25.23 -8.55 4.39
C GLY A 154 25.27 -9.89 3.63
N LEU A 155 24.22 -10.27 2.89
CA LEU A 155 24.22 -11.47 2.05
C LEU A 155 24.78 -11.24 0.64
N LEU A 156 25.10 -10.01 0.26
CA LEU A 156 25.68 -9.70 -1.05
C LEU A 156 26.88 -10.60 -1.42
N PRO A 157 27.86 -10.87 -0.52
CA PRO A 157 28.98 -11.75 -0.84
C PRO A 157 28.58 -13.18 -1.21
N VAL A 158 27.44 -13.67 -0.74
CA VAL A 158 26.92 -15.00 -1.10
C VAL A 158 26.54 -15.03 -2.58
N ALA A 159 25.75 -14.05 -3.04
CA ALA A 159 25.32 -13.98 -4.44
C ALA A 159 26.52 -13.75 -5.37
N ILE A 160 27.46 -12.88 -4.98
CA ILE A 160 28.64 -12.57 -5.80
C ILE A 160 29.64 -13.74 -5.81
N GLY A 161 29.91 -14.36 -4.67
CA GLY A 161 30.86 -15.46 -4.56
C GLY A 161 30.40 -16.74 -5.25
N ARG A 162 29.08 -16.94 -5.38
CA ARG A 162 28.49 -18.06 -6.13
C ARG A 162 28.20 -17.75 -7.59
N GLU A 163 28.42 -16.51 -8.02
CA GLU A 163 28.04 -16.01 -9.34
C GLU A 163 26.54 -16.16 -9.64
N GLU A 164 25.70 -16.22 -8.60
CA GLU A 164 24.25 -16.30 -8.70
C GLU A 164 23.64 -14.90 -8.86
N PHE A 165 24.00 -14.21 -9.94
CA PHE A 165 23.62 -12.80 -10.13
C PHE A 165 22.11 -12.60 -10.28
N ALA A 166 21.36 -13.61 -10.76
CA ALA A 166 19.90 -13.58 -10.76
C ALA A 166 19.34 -13.51 -9.33
N VAL A 167 19.91 -14.28 -8.39
CA VAL A 167 19.57 -14.19 -6.96
C VAL A 167 19.99 -12.83 -6.39
N GLY A 168 21.15 -12.31 -6.82
CA GLY A 168 21.60 -10.97 -6.49
C GLY A 168 20.60 -9.88 -6.89
N VAL A 169 20.03 -9.97 -8.11
CA VAL A 169 18.97 -9.07 -8.58
C VAL A 169 17.72 -9.16 -7.70
N SER A 170 17.28 -10.36 -7.33
CA SER A 170 16.16 -10.53 -6.39
C SER A 170 16.45 -9.91 -5.03
N GLY A 171 17.69 -10.05 -4.53
CA GLY A 171 18.14 -9.42 -3.29
C GLY A 171 18.08 -7.89 -3.36
N VAL A 172 18.51 -7.28 -4.47
CA VAL A 172 18.36 -5.82 -4.65
C VAL A 172 16.90 -5.41 -4.75
N GLY A 173 16.04 -6.20 -5.40
CA GLY A 173 14.61 -5.96 -5.43
C GLY A 173 14.01 -5.86 -4.02
N LEU A 174 14.44 -6.75 -3.11
CA LEU A 174 14.03 -6.71 -1.70
C LEU A 174 14.56 -5.47 -0.97
N LEU A 175 15.83 -5.10 -1.16
CA LEU A 175 16.41 -3.87 -0.59
C LEU A 175 15.68 -2.61 -1.07
N ARG A 176 15.35 -2.54 -2.37
CA ARG A 176 14.57 -1.44 -2.96
C ARG A 176 13.18 -1.38 -2.34
N GLN A 177 12.51 -2.51 -2.14
CA GLN A 177 11.20 -2.54 -1.48
C GLN A 177 11.29 -2.03 -0.04
N MET A 178 12.30 -2.46 0.73
CA MET A 178 12.51 -1.95 2.10
C MET A 178 12.83 -0.46 2.15
N LEU A 179 13.55 0.07 1.16
CA LEU A 179 13.74 1.52 1.02
C LEU A 179 12.42 2.25 0.80
N ILE A 180 11.55 1.73 -0.08
CA ILE A 180 10.21 2.30 -0.32
C ILE A 180 9.37 2.22 0.96
N ASP A 181 9.36 1.09 1.64
CA ASP A 181 8.60 0.91 2.89
C ASP A 181 9.07 1.89 3.98
N LEU A 182 10.38 2.13 4.08
CA LEU A 182 10.95 3.10 5.00
C LEU A 182 10.60 4.54 4.61
N MET A 183 10.62 4.88 3.31
CA MET A 183 10.15 6.19 2.82
C MET A 183 8.67 6.40 3.13
N LEU A 184 7.84 5.36 3.02
CA LEU A 184 6.42 5.43 3.39
C LEU A 184 6.22 5.63 4.88
N GLU A 185 7.09 5.06 5.75
CA GLU A 185 7.05 5.37 7.18
C GLU A 185 7.31 6.85 7.48
N ASP A 186 8.06 7.54 6.63
CA ASP A 186 8.33 8.98 6.73
C ASP A 186 7.13 9.86 6.31
N VAL A 187 6.15 9.30 5.59
CA VAL A 187 5.00 10.06 5.07
C VAL A 187 3.95 10.29 6.18
N ALA A 188 3.78 11.56 6.55
CA ALA A 188 2.80 12.03 7.52
C ALA A 188 1.45 12.32 6.86
N VAL A 189 0.63 11.29 6.66
CA VAL A 189 -0.77 11.39 6.22
C VAL A 189 -1.67 10.57 7.13
N GLU A 190 -2.95 10.95 7.25
CA GLU A 190 -3.95 10.20 8.02
C GLU A 190 -4.07 8.75 7.51
N ASP A 191 -4.16 8.61 6.20
CA ASP A 191 -4.24 7.32 5.51
C ASP A 191 -3.33 7.37 4.29
N ARG A 192 -2.43 6.38 4.18
CA ARG A 192 -1.50 6.24 3.06
C ARG A 192 -2.19 5.59 1.86
N GLY A 193 -3.41 5.07 2.01
CA GLY A 193 -4.13 4.42 0.92
C GLY A 193 -3.43 3.16 0.40
N GLY A 194 -3.74 2.79 -0.84
CA GLY A 194 -3.21 1.59 -1.49
C GLY A 194 -1.77 1.75 -1.95
N VAL A 195 -1.03 0.63 -1.96
CA VAL A 195 0.39 0.57 -2.35
C VAL A 195 0.67 0.91 -3.82
N LEU A 196 -0.36 1.04 -4.65
CA LEU A 196 -0.25 1.17 -6.10
C LEU A 196 -0.08 2.63 -6.59
N HIS A 197 -0.17 3.63 -5.71
CA HIS A 197 -0.04 5.04 -6.09
C HIS A 197 1.08 5.75 -5.31
N LEU A 198 2.29 5.18 -5.36
CA LEU A 198 3.46 5.65 -4.61
C LEU A 198 3.80 7.12 -4.90
N ASP A 199 3.64 7.56 -6.14
CA ASP A 199 3.95 8.93 -6.57
C ASP A 199 3.04 9.97 -5.91
N SER A 200 1.84 9.59 -5.49
CA SER A 200 0.95 10.50 -4.75
C SER A 200 1.37 10.71 -3.29
N LEU A 201 2.22 9.82 -2.76
CA LEU A 201 2.61 9.81 -1.34
C LEU A 201 4.04 10.34 -1.12
N LEU A 202 4.97 10.00 -2.01
CA LEU A 202 6.36 10.39 -1.88
C LEU A 202 6.60 11.82 -2.38
N SER A 203 7.44 12.57 -1.68
CA SER A 203 7.90 13.88 -2.16
C SER A 203 8.76 13.74 -3.43
N ALA A 204 8.88 14.83 -4.19
CA ALA A 204 9.70 14.86 -5.41
C ALA A 204 11.13 14.36 -5.17
N ASP A 205 11.76 14.78 -4.07
CA ASP A 205 13.12 14.34 -3.71
C ASP A 205 13.21 12.81 -3.49
N ARG A 206 12.18 12.20 -2.89
CA ARG A 206 12.12 10.74 -2.68
C ARG A 206 11.90 9.99 -3.99
N GLN A 207 11.06 10.53 -4.87
CA GLN A 207 10.86 9.99 -6.21
C GLN A 207 12.15 10.04 -7.03
N GLU A 208 12.89 11.15 -6.98
CA GLU A 208 14.17 11.31 -7.66
C GLU A 208 15.22 10.30 -7.16
N ILE A 209 15.27 10.04 -5.85
CA ILE A 209 16.10 8.97 -5.29
C ILE A 209 15.75 7.61 -5.91
N LEU A 210 14.47 7.25 -5.99
CA LEU A 210 14.06 5.95 -6.56
C LEU A 210 14.30 5.84 -8.06
N ALA A 211 14.17 6.95 -8.79
CA ALA A 211 14.40 7.04 -10.23
C ALA A 211 15.90 7.03 -10.59
N SER A 212 16.76 7.52 -9.69
CA SER A 212 18.22 7.54 -9.88
C SER A 212 18.91 6.24 -9.47
N LEU A 213 18.18 5.28 -8.88
CA LEU A 213 18.74 3.95 -8.59
C LEU A 213 19.21 3.26 -9.89
N PRO A 214 20.40 2.64 -9.90
CA PRO A 214 20.93 2.01 -11.10
C PRO A 214 20.01 0.93 -11.68
N PRO A 215 19.98 0.75 -13.02
CA PRO A 215 19.23 -0.34 -13.63
C PRO A 215 19.78 -1.71 -13.17
N LEU A 216 18.86 -2.66 -12.96
CA LEU A 216 19.18 -4.00 -12.51
C LEU A 216 19.41 -4.94 -13.68
N GLN A 217 20.60 -5.55 -13.70
CA GLN A 217 21.00 -6.60 -14.62
C GLN A 217 21.63 -7.75 -13.82
N ALA A 218 21.52 -8.98 -14.33
CA ALA A 218 22.13 -10.15 -13.72
C ALA A 218 23.64 -10.20 -14.00
N THR A 219 24.36 -9.16 -13.57
CA THR A 219 25.82 -9.04 -13.67
C THR A 219 26.41 -8.67 -12.32
N ARG A 220 27.67 -9.04 -12.09
CA ARG A 220 28.40 -8.72 -10.86
C ARG A 220 28.35 -7.23 -10.53
N GLU A 221 28.69 -6.39 -11.52
CA GLU A 221 28.77 -4.94 -11.36
C GLU A 221 27.40 -4.32 -11.07
N SER A 222 26.36 -4.69 -11.82
CA SER A 222 25.01 -4.14 -11.61
C SER A 222 24.48 -4.49 -10.22
N VAL A 223 24.64 -5.74 -9.78
CA VAL A 223 24.21 -6.17 -8.43
C VAL A 223 24.96 -5.39 -7.34
N ILE A 224 26.29 -5.26 -7.44
CA ILE A 224 27.08 -4.50 -6.46
C ILE A 224 26.66 -3.02 -6.45
N ASN A 225 26.63 -2.37 -7.61
CA ASN A 225 26.31 -0.95 -7.71
C ASN A 225 24.92 -0.63 -7.18
N ALA A 226 23.93 -1.48 -7.46
CA ALA A 226 22.57 -1.26 -7.00
C ALA A 226 22.38 -1.56 -5.50
N ASN A 227 23.11 -2.52 -4.92
CA ASN A 227 23.15 -2.71 -3.46
C ASN A 227 23.71 -1.48 -2.75
N VAL A 228 24.86 -0.96 -3.23
CA VAL A 228 25.49 0.23 -2.67
C VAL A 228 24.57 1.43 -2.81
N ALA A 229 23.96 1.66 -3.97
CA ALA A 229 23.02 2.76 -4.18
C ALA A 229 21.81 2.69 -3.23
N CYS A 230 21.23 1.51 -3.02
CA CYS A 230 20.16 1.33 -2.04
C CYS A 230 20.63 1.66 -0.62
N ALA A 231 21.81 1.19 -0.22
CA ALA A 231 22.37 1.47 1.11
C ALA A 231 22.64 2.97 1.32
N THR A 232 23.18 3.65 0.31
CA THR A 232 23.41 5.10 0.31
C THR A 232 22.12 5.89 0.56
N ALA A 233 21.02 5.48 -0.06
CA ALA A 233 19.72 6.12 0.13
C ALA A 233 19.04 5.73 1.47
N PHE A 234 19.17 4.48 1.88
CA PHE A 234 18.48 3.90 3.03
C PHE A 234 19.04 4.38 4.36
N LEU A 235 20.36 4.27 4.55
CA LEU A 235 20.99 4.45 5.86
C LEU A 235 20.74 5.84 6.47
N PRO A 236 20.85 6.96 5.74
CA PRO A 236 20.57 8.29 6.30
C PRO A 236 19.11 8.46 6.75
N LEU A 237 18.17 7.92 5.97
CA LEU A 237 16.75 7.93 6.31
C LEU A 237 16.47 7.06 7.54
N ALA A 238 17.03 5.86 7.58
CA ALA A 238 16.85 4.94 8.71
C ALA A 238 17.36 5.56 10.02
N ARG A 239 18.56 6.18 10.00
CA ARG A 239 19.09 6.90 11.16
C ARG A 239 18.17 8.04 11.61
N THR A 240 17.62 8.80 10.66
CA THR A 240 16.67 9.88 10.94
C THR A 240 15.40 9.36 11.61
N LEU A 241 14.85 8.25 11.11
CA LEU A 241 13.63 7.65 11.68
C LEU A 241 13.90 6.98 13.02
N HIS A 242 15.06 6.35 13.23
CA HIS A 242 15.47 5.84 14.54
C HIS A 242 15.52 6.98 15.58
N ALA A 243 16.14 8.11 15.24
CA ALA A 243 16.19 9.28 16.12
C ALA A 243 14.80 9.82 16.45
N ARG A 244 13.91 9.94 15.45
CA ARG A 244 12.51 10.39 15.63
C ARG A 244 11.67 9.43 16.47
N CYS A 245 11.91 8.13 16.35
CA CYS A 245 11.21 7.09 17.09
C CYS A 245 11.86 6.78 18.45
N ALA A 246 12.93 7.48 18.83
CA ALA A 246 13.74 7.20 20.01
C ALA A 246 14.24 5.74 20.08
N LEU A 247 14.55 5.14 18.93
CA LEU A 247 15.07 3.78 18.80
C LEU A 247 16.59 3.77 18.91
N SER A 248 17.13 2.72 19.51
CA SER A 248 18.57 2.45 19.45
C SER A 248 18.95 2.04 18.03
N TRP A 249 20.10 2.51 17.55
CA TRP A 249 20.63 2.07 16.26
C TRP A 249 21.29 0.69 16.40
N PRO A 250 21.07 -0.28 15.48
CA PRO A 250 21.67 -1.61 15.53
C PRO A 250 23.17 -1.61 15.12
N GLU A 251 23.98 -0.84 15.86
CA GLU A 251 25.41 -0.61 15.61
C GLU A 251 26.22 -1.91 15.44
N PRO A 252 26.04 -2.96 16.28
CA PRO A 252 26.81 -4.20 16.11
C PRO A 252 26.52 -4.90 14.77
N LEU A 253 25.26 -4.87 14.32
CA LEU A 253 24.86 -5.48 13.05
C LEU A 253 25.40 -4.69 11.86
N GLU A 254 25.29 -3.36 11.89
CA GLU A 254 25.83 -2.51 10.82
C GLU A 254 27.35 -2.66 10.73
N THR A 255 28.05 -2.63 11.87
CA THR A 255 29.51 -2.81 11.92
C THR A 255 29.92 -4.15 11.33
N ALA A 256 29.22 -5.22 11.69
CA ALA A 256 29.49 -6.56 11.15
C ALA A 256 29.22 -6.62 9.64
N ALA A 257 28.11 -6.05 9.16
CA ALA A 257 27.78 -6.01 7.74
C ALA A 257 28.83 -5.22 6.93
N ARG A 258 29.23 -4.03 7.39
CA ARG A 258 30.27 -3.21 6.77
C ARG A 258 31.61 -3.95 6.69
N HIS A 259 32.05 -4.53 7.81
CA HIS A 259 33.28 -5.31 7.85
C HIS A 259 33.23 -6.51 6.90
N HIS A 260 32.09 -7.22 6.85
CA HIS A 260 31.93 -8.36 5.95
C HIS A 260 32.01 -7.96 4.47
N LEU A 261 31.36 -6.86 4.07
CA LEU A 261 31.39 -6.34 2.71
C LEU A 261 32.78 -5.84 2.30
N SER A 262 33.45 -5.10 3.19
CA SER A 262 34.79 -4.57 2.94
C SER A 262 35.81 -5.72 2.78
N THR A 263 35.75 -6.74 3.63
CA THR A 263 36.70 -7.87 3.58
C THR A 263 36.47 -8.85 2.43
N THR A 264 35.22 -9.03 1.98
CA THR A 264 34.90 -10.04 0.95
C THR A 264 34.80 -9.47 -0.46
N LEU A 265 34.40 -8.20 -0.59
CA LEU A 265 34.12 -7.56 -1.88
C LEU A 265 34.85 -6.23 -2.07
N SER A 266 35.63 -5.77 -1.08
CA SER A 266 36.27 -4.44 -1.09
C SER A 266 35.26 -3.31 -1.26
N ILE A 267 34.06 -3.46 -0.68
CA ILE A 267 33.00 -2.46 -0.70
C ILE A 267 32.99 -1.72 0.63
N ASP A 268 33.18 -0.41 0.57
CA ASP A 268 32.98 0.50 1.69
C ASP A 268 31.67 1.26 1.50
N LEU A 269 30.71 1.02 2.40
CA LEU A 269 29.45 1.74 2.41
C LEU A 269 29.65 3.19 2.87
N PRO A 270 28.87 4.17 2.35
CA PRO A 270 28.93 5.54 2.85
C PRO A 270 28.56 5.61 4.34
N THR A 271 29.14 6.59 5.04
CA THR A 271 28.87 6.88 6.46
C THR A 271 27.52 7.54 6.66
#